data_AF-A0A352RZP7-F1
#
_entry.id   AF-A0A352RZP7-F1
#
_cell.length_a   1.000
_cell.length_b   1.000
_cell.length_c   1.000
_cell.angle_alpha   90.00
_cell.angle_beta   90.00
_cell.angle_gamma   90.00
#
_symmetry.space_group_name_H-M   'P 1'
#
loop_
_entity.id
_entity.type
_entity.pdbx_description
1 polymer ?
#
loop_
_entity_poly.entity_id
_entity_poly.type
_entity_poly.pdbx_seq_one_letter_code
_entity_poly.pdbx_strand_id
1 'polypeptide(L)'
;MESPANNHTLLQLTQLADSAVSMFFESLAPLHDVIHASDVAEVMINRHDSIWVERRGVLTKLDIVLDPIKVEGAVRSLASSVEKSAVRGTSQGIINAGHKGLRIAAVMQPTAIDGHALSIRRHRETNLTLEDYAKAGAFSLRNATTKAEEPIFLGNEEDEALMRALEQLIVRRKNVIVAGGTSSGKTTFLNALAGRVPATDRVLTIEDTMEL
;
A
#
# COMPACT_ATOMS: atom_id res chain seq x y z
N MET A 1 26.79 -20.87 -29.33
CA MET A 1 26.24 -21.45 -28.08
C MET A 1 25.59 -20.32 -27.32
N GLU A 2 24.32 -20.06 -27.60
CA GLU A 2 23.53 -19.04 -26.90
C GLU A 2 22.90 -19.67 -25.66
N SER A 3 23.00 -18.97 -24.54
CA SER A 3 22.44 -19.34 -23.25
C SER A 3 20.91 -19.12 -23.27
N PRO A 4 20.09 -20.04 -22.74
CA PRO A 4 18.65 -19.83 -22.66
C PRO A 4 18.36 -18.83 -21.53
N ALA A 5 17.86 -17.65 -21.89
CA ALA A 5 17.35 -16.68 -20.92
C ALA A 5 16.19 -17.29 -20.12
N ASN A 6 16.33 -17.26 -18.79
CA ASN A 6 15.30 -17.62 -17.82
C ASN A 6 14.02 -16.81 -18.06
N ASN A 7 13.02 -17.46 -18.68
CA ASN A 7 11.70 -16.90 -18.89
C ASN A 7 10.88 -17.07 -17.61
N HIS A 8 10.95 -16.10 -16.68
CA HIS A 8 10.15 -16.10 -15.47
C HIS A 8 8.70 -15.69 -15.78
N THR A 9 7.84 -16.67 -15.99
CA THR A 9 6.42 -16.53 -16.34
C THR A 9 5.57 -15.77 -15.30
N LEU A 10 6.07 -15.59 -14.07
CA LEU A 10 5.38 -14.89 -12.98
C LEU A 10 5.46 -13.35 -13.04
N LEU A 11 6.25 -12.79 -13.95
CA LEU A 11 6.49 -11.33 -14.05
C LEU A 11 5.98 -10.71 -15.36
N GLN A 12 5.24 -11.46 -16.18
CA GLN A 12 4.67 -10.91 -17.41
C GLN A 12 3.51 -9.97 -17.09
N LEU A 13 3.81 -8.67 -17.00
CA LEU A 13 2.81 -7.60 -16.99
C LEU A 13 2.12 -7.56 -18.36
N THR A 14 0.88 -8.04 -18.42
CA THR A 14 0.06 -7.96 -19.62
C THR A 14 -0.15 -6.50 -20.02
N GLN A 15 0.22 -6.13 -21.25
CA GLN A 15 -0.14 -4.83 -21.81
C GLN A 15 -1.67 -4.76 -21.98
N LEU A 16 -2.27 -3.76 -21.35
CA LEU A 16 -3.72 -3.59 -21.22
C LEU A 16 -4.36 -3.14 -22.55
N ALA A 17 -5.66 -3.41 -22.71
CA ALA A 17 -6.44 -2.82 -23.81
C ALA A 17 -6.55 -1.30 -23.63
N ASP A 18 -5.99 -0.52 -24.55
CA ASP A 18 -5.85 0.94 -24.43
C ASP A 18 -7.18 1.69 -24.19
N SER A 19 -8.31 1.15 -24.67
CA SER A 19 -9.64 1.74 -24.47
C SER A 19 -10.12 1.64 -23.01
N ALA A 20 -9.95 0.47 -22.37
CA ALA A 20 -10.37 0.24 -20.99
C ALA A 20 -9.54 1.07 -20.01
N VAL A 21 -8.25 1.26 -20.32
CA VAL A 21 -7.35 2.11 -19.52
C VAL A 21 -7.65 3.60 -19.71
N SER A 22 -8.00 4.01 -20.92
CA SER A 22 -8.46 5.39 -21.17
C SER A 22 -9.69 5.71 -20.32
N MET A 23 -10.70 4.83 -20.32
CA MET A 23 -11.91 4.99 -19.49
C MET A 23 -11.60 5.02 -17.99
N PHE A 24 -10.61 4.24 -17.54
CA PHE A 24 -10.12 4.26 -16.16
C PHE A 24 -9.60 5.66 -15.77
N PHE A 25 -8.73 6.25 -16.59
CA PHE A 25 -8.17 7.58 -16.29
C PHE A 25 -9.20 8.70 -16.43
N GLU A 26 -10.12 8.61 -17.39
CA GLU A 26 -11.25 9.55 -17.51
C GLU A 26 -12.15 9.54 -16.27
N SER A 27 -12.39 8.35 -15.70
CA SER A 27 -13.16 8.20 -14.47
C SER A 27 -12.44 8.81 -13.26
N LEU A 28 -11.11 8.89 -13.29
CA LEU A 28 -10.28 9.50 -12.26
C LEU A 28 -9.75 10.89 -12.65
N ALA A 29 -10.44 11.60 -13.56
CA ALA A 29 -10.01 12.91 -14.06
C ALA A 29 -9.61 13.93 -12.97
N PRO A 30 -10.29 14.04 -11.80
CA PRO A 30 -9.86 14.95 -10.73
C PRO A 30 -8.45 14.66 -10.17
N LEU A 31 -7.93 13.46 -10.37
CA LEU A 31 -6.60 13.04 -9.91
C LEU A 31 -5.56 13.07 -11.04
N HIS A 32 -5.92 13.47 -12.26
CA HIS A 32 -5.04 13.42 -13.43
C HIS A 32 -3.68 14.08 -13.15
N ASP A 33 -3.70 15.34 -12.71
CA ASP A 33 -2.47 16.11 -12.48
C ASP A 33 -1.59 15.49 -11.39
N VAL A 34 -2.21 14.92 -10.35
CA VAL A 34 -1.52 14.25 -9.25
C VAL A 34 -0.91 12.93 -9.72
N ILE A 35 -1.65 12.13 -10.48
CA ILE A 35 -1.20 10.84 -11.04
C ILE A 35 -0.03 11.06 -12.00
N HIS A 36 0.02 12.17 -12.72
CA HIS A 36 1.07 12.48 -13.70
C HIS A 36 2.22 13.34 -13.16
N ALA A 37 2.10 13.87 -11.94
CA ALA A 37 3.17 14.62 -11.31
C ALA A 37 4.44 13.75 -11.13
N SER A 38 5.61 14.33 -11.42
CA SER A 38 6.90 13.64 -11.40
C SER A 38 7.42 13.38 -9.97
N ASP A 39 6.98 14.17 -9.01
CA ASP A 39 7.34 14.08 -7.60
C ASP A 39 6.47 13.09 -6.80
N VAL A 40 5.34 12.65 -7.36
CA VAL A 40 4.44 11.65 -6.78
C VAL A 40 4.90 10.24 -7.15
N ALA A 41 5.11 9.38 -6.14
CA ALA A 41 5.44 7.97 -6.38
C ALA A 41 4.21 7.06 -6.36
N GLU A 42 3.19 7.38 -5.56
CA GLU A 42 1.97 6.58 -5.44
C GLU A 42 0.75 7.45 -5.14
N VAL A 43 -0.39 7.12 -5.75
CA VAL A 43 -1.72 7.66 -5.45
C VAL A 43 -2.59 6.53 -4.94
N MET A 44 -3.25 6.72 -3.81
CA MET A 44 -4.01 5.70 -3.11
C MET A 44 -5.42 6.21 -2.85
N ILE A 45 -6.42 5.43 -3.22
CA ILE A 45 -7.84 5.70 -3.01
C ILE A 45 -8.34 4.60 -2.08
N ASN A 46 -8.47 4.90 -0.78
CA ASN A 46 -9.00 3.91 0.18
C ASN A 46 -10.53 3.87 0.16
N ARG A 47 -11.13 5.03 -0.08
CA ARG A 47 -12.56 5.29 -0.30
C ARG A 47 -12.68 6.52 -1.19
N HIS A 48 -13.87 6.78 -1.74
CA HIS A 48 -14.15 7.96 -2.56
C HIS A 48 -13.81 9.31 -1.87
N ASP A 49 -13.73 9.37 -0.54
CA ASP A 49 -13.40 10.56 0.27
C ASP A 49 -12.06 10.43 1.04
N SER A 50 -11.28 9.39 0.73
CA SER A 50 -10.01 9.07 1.39
C SER A 50 -8.94 8.81 0.35
N ILE A 51 -8.39 9.91 -0.17
CA ILE A 51 -7.33 9.91 -1.17
C ILE A 51 -6.01 10.35 -0.54
N TRP A 52 -4.97 9.58 -0.78
CA TRP A 52 -3.63 9.79 -0.26
C TRP A 52 -2.61 9.77 -1.38
N VAL A 53 -1.51 10.51 -1.18
CA VAL A 53 -0.36 10.50 -2.08
C VAL A 53 0.91 10.22 -1.31
N GLU A 54 1.83 9.51 -1.93
CA GLU A 54 3.22 9.40 -1.48
C GLU A 54 4.08 10.37 -2.29
N ARG A 55 4.86 11.19 -1.58
CA ARG A 55 5.96 11.97 -2.14
C ARG A 55 7.22 11.74 -1.30
N ARG A 56 8.21 11.07 -1.87
CA ARG A 56 9.55 10.88 -1.26
C ARG A 56 9.47 10.27 0.16
N GLY A 57 8.64 9.26 0.33
CA GLY A 57 8.41 8.54 1.58
C GLY A 57 7.36 9.17 2.51
N VAL A 58 6.83 10.34 2.18
CA VAL A 58 5.83 11.03 3.01
C VAL A 58 4.43 10.81 2.44
N LEU A 59 3.54 10.29 3.27
CA LEU A 59 2.12 10.13 2.97
C LEU A 59 1.36 11.41 3.32
N THR A 60 0.47 11.86 2.44
CA THR A 60 -0.38 13.03 2.68
C THR A 60 -1.78 12.79 2.14
N LYS A 61 -2.80 13.06 2.96
CA LYS A 61 -4.20 13.03 2.54
C LYS A 61 -4.50 14.26 1.68
N LEU A 62 -5.16 14.06 0.54
CA LEU A 62 -5.64 15.15 -0.31
C LEU A 62 -7.05 15.56 0.11
N ASP A 63 -7.34 16.85 -0.03
CA ASP A 63 -8.70 17.41 0.11
C ASP A 63 -9.46 17.28 -1.22
N ILE A 64 -9.66 16.03 -1.65
CA ILE A 64 -10.39 15.67 -2.87
C ILE A 64 -11.43 14.63 -2.48
N VAL A 65 -12.65 14.79 -2.97
CA VAL A 65 -13.72 13.79 -2.88
C VAL A 65 -14.12 13.41 -4.30
N LEU A 66 -14.09 12.12 -4.60
CA LEU A 66 -14.50 11.54 -5.87
C LEU A 66 -15.97 11.14 -5.82
N ASP A 67 -16.60 11.11 -6.99
CA ASP A 67 -17.90 10.47 -7.17
C ASP A 67 -17.75 8.94 -7.02
N PRO A 68 -18.44 8.28 -6.08
CA PRO A 68 -18.38 6.83 -5.91
C PRO A 68 -18.65 6.04 -7.20
N ILE A 69 -19.57 6.51 -8.05
CA ILE A 69 -19.92 5.87 -9.32
C ILE A 69 -18.73 5.91 -10.28
N LYS A 70 -17.96 6.99 -10.27
CA LYS A 70 -16.74 7.12 -11.07
C LYS A 70 -15.64 6.20 -10.57
N VAL A 71 -15.48 6.05 -9.25
CA VAL A 71 -14.52 5.09 -8.67
C VAL A 71 -14.89 3.66 -9.07
N GLU A 72 -16.17 3.28 -8.98
CA GLU A 72 -16.66 1.98 -9.45
C GLU A 72 -16.40 1.78 -10.95
N GLY A 73 -16.73 2.79 -11.78
CA GLY A 73 -16.49 2.76 -13.22
C GLY A 73 -15.02 2.57 -13.58
N ALA A 74 -14.12 3.23 -12.84
CA ALA A 74 -12.68 3.03 -12.98
C ALA A 74 -12.30 1.57 -12.69
N VAL A 75 -12.69 1.04 -11.52
CA VAL A 75 -12.33 -0.33 -11.13
C VAL A 75 -12.92 -1.38 -12.09
N ARG A 76 -14.16 -1.20 -12.56
CA ARG A 76 -14.77 -2.09 -13.56
C ARG A 76 -14.04 -2.04 -14.91
N SER A 77 -13.61 -0.85 -15.34
CA SER A 77 -12.81 -0.70 -16.56
C SER A 77 -11.44 -1.36 -16.41
N LEU A 78 -10.84 -1.29 -15.22
CA LEU A 78 -9.61 -2.01 -14.93
C LEU A 78 -9.83 -3.53 -14.93
N ALA A 79 -10.91 -4.00 -14.31
CA ALA A 79 -11.25 -5.43 -14.25
C ALA A 79 -11.38 -6.02 -15.67
N SER A 80 -12.15 -5.37 -16.54
CA SER A 80 -12.34 -5.82 -17.93
C SER A 80 -11.03 -5.83 -18.73
N SER A 81 -10.08 -4.96 -18.39
CA SER A 81 -8.76 -4.93 -19.03
C SER A 81 -7.84 -6.09 -18.63
N VAL A 82 -8.08 -6.74 -17.48
CA VAL A 82 -7.23 -7.79 -16.89
C VAL A 82 -7.77 -9.20 -17.15
N GLU A 83 -8.96 -9.37 -17.75
CA GLU A 83 -9.58 -10.66 -18.11
C GLU A 83 -8.85 -11.44 -19.24
N LYS A 84 -7.55 -11.72 -19.06
CA LYS A 84 -6.78 -12.71 -19.83
C LYS A 84 -6.20 -13.84 -18.98
N SER A 85 -6.57 -13.97 -17.70
CA SER A 85 -6.29 -15.18 -16.89
C SER A 85 -7.25 -15.39 -15.71
N ALA A 86 -8.53 -15.03 -15.85
CA ALA A 86 -9.53 -15.31 -14.81
C ALA A 86 -10.12 -16.73 -14.99
N VAL A 87 -9.55 -17.72 -14.29
CA VAL A 87 -10.17 -19.05 -14.11
C VAL A 87 -11.17 -18.99 -12.96
N ARG A 88 -12.33 -19.65 -13.12
CA ARG A 88 -13.39 -19.73 -12.10
C ARG A 88 -12.86 -20.32 -10.77
N GLY A 89 -13.25 -19.71 -9.63
CA GLY A 89 -12.93 -20.18 -8.27
C GLY A 89 -11.86 -19.39 -7.50
N THR A 90 -11.51 -18.17 -7.94
CA THR A 90 -10.40 -17.35 -7.39
C THR A 90 -10.89 -16.02 -6.77
N SER A 91 -10.00 -15.25 -6.13
CA SER A 91 -10.25 -13.95 -5.45
C SER A 91 -10.70 -12.84 -6.42
N GLN A 92 -11.93 -12.95 -6.93
CA GLN A 92 -12.47 -12.13 -8.03
C GLN A 92 -12.48 -10.61 -7.77
N GLY A 93 -12.31 -10.18 -6.52
CA GLY A 93 -12.26 -8.77 -6.14
C GLY A 93 -10.90 -8.09 -6.25
N ILE A 94 -9.79 -8.82 -6.41
CA ILE A 94 -8.43 -8.23 -6.43
C ILE A 94 -7.91 -8.17 -7.87
N ILE A 95 -7.61 -6.97 -8.34
CA ILE A 95 -7.19 -6.69 -9.72
C ILE A 95 -5.78 -6.11 -9.70
N ASN A 96 -4.92 -6.61 -10.58
CA ASN A 96 -3.56 -6.08 -10.79
C ASN A 96 -3.34 -5.80 -12.28
N ALA A 97 -2.84 -4.62 -12.59
CA ALA A 97 -2.68 -4.13 -13.97
C ALA A 97 -1.43 -3.25 -14.11
N GLY A 98 -0.89 -3.17 -15.33
CA GLY A 98 0.25 -2.30 -15.64
C GLY A 98 0.01 -1.43 -16.87
N HIS A 99 0.30 -0.13 -16.81
CA HIS A 99 0.15 0.78 -17.94
C HIS A 99 1.22 1.86 -17.97
N LYS A 100 2.01 1.97 -19.06
CA LYS A 100 2.98 3.06 -19.30
C LYS A 100 3.81 3.43 -18.05
N GLY A 101 4.43 2.43 -17.42
CA GLY A 101 5.24 2.61 -16.21
C GLY A 101 4.44 2.77 -14.91
N LEU A 102 3.12 2.64 -14.94
CA LEU A 102 2.26 2.57 -13.75
C LEU A 102 1.93 1.13 -13.41
N ARG A 103 1.90 0.82 -12.12
CA ARG A 103 1.32 -0.40 -11.55
C ARG A 103 0.05 0.00 -10.82
N ILE A 104 -1.05 -0.66 -11.16
CA ILE A 104 -2.37 -0.35 -10.62
C ILE A 104 -2.89 -1.60 -9.93
N ALA A 105 -3.22 -1.47 -8.65
CA ALA A 105 -3.92 -2.48 -7.88
C ALA A 105 -5.30 -1.94 -7.50
N ALA A 106 -6.32 -2.78 -7.56
CA ALA A 106 -7.67 -2.44 -7.08
C ALA A 106 -8.28 -3.59 -6.32
N VAL A 107 -9.10 -3.26 -5.32
CA VAL A 107 -9.92 -4.22 -4.56
C VAL A 107 -11.37 -3.79 -4.66
N MET A 108 -12.23 -4.72 -5.08
CA MET A 108 -13.66 -4.49 -5.24
C MET A 108 -14.43 -4.81 -3.96
N GLN A 109 -15.59 -4.17 -3.79
CA GLN A 109 -16.62 -4.72 -2.91
C GLN A 109 -17.08 -6.11 -3.41
N PRO A 110 -17.38 -7.06 -2.51
CA PRO A 110 -17.43 -6.92 -1.05
C PRO A 110 -16.09 -7.13 -0.33
N THR A 111 -14.99 -7.47 -1.03
CA THR A 111 -13.68 -7.72 -0.40
C THR A 111 -13.12 -6.48 0.29
N ALA A 112 -13.28 -5.30 -0.30
CA ALA A 112 -13.02 -4.03 0.37
C ALA A 112 -14.33 -3.52 1.00
N ILE A 113 -14.50 -3.74 2.30
CA ILE A 113 -15.75 -3.49 3.04
C ILE A 113 -16.20 -2.03 2.90
N ASP A 114 -15.24 -1.11 2.94
CA ASP A 114 -15.46 0.34 2.92
C ASP A 114 -15.80 0.93 1.54
N GLY A 115 -15.72 0.14 0.48
CA GLY A 115 -15.88 0.60 -0.90
C GLY A 115 -14.72 0.14 -1.77
N HIS A 116 -14.84 0.39 -3.07
CA HIS A 116 -13.77 0.13 -4.02
C HIS A 116 -12.49 0.89 -3.62
N ALA A 117 -11.38 0.17 -3.47
CA ALA A 117 -10.08 0.73 -3.13
C ALA A 117 -9.08 0.55 -4.28
N LEU A 118 -8.19 1.53 -4.46
CA LEU A 118 -7.17 1.52 -5.52
C LEU A 118 -5.81 2.01 -5.00
N SER A 119 -4.75 1.52 -5.63
CA SER A 119 -3.39 2.08 -5.55
C SER A 119 -2.81 2.17 -6.96
N ILE A 120 -2.31 3.35 -7.32
CA ILE A 120 -1.65 3.66 -8.59
C ILE A 120 -0.22 4.07 -8.25
N ARG A 121 0.73 3.18 -8.49
CA ARG A 121 2.15 3.39 -8.19
C ARG A 121 2.96 3.60 -9.46
N ARG A 122 3.79 4.63 -9.48
CA ARG A 122 4.73 4.88 -10.56
C ARG A 122 5.97 4.00 -10.40
N HIS A 123 6.30 3.27 -11.45
CA HIS A 123 7.62 2.68 -11.62
C HIS A 123 8.57 3.78 -12.11
N ARG A 124 9.59 4.11 -11.30
CA ARG A 124 10.68 4.99 -11.75
C ARG A 124 11.67 4.12 -12.51
N GLU A 125 11.72 4.28 -13.83
CA GLU A 125 12.80 3.76 -14.67
C GLU A 125 14.04 4.64 -14.47
N THR A 126 14.67 4.53 -13.31
CA THR A 126 16.00 5.09 -13.08
C THR A 126 16.93 3.93 -12.83
N ASN A 127 17.72 3.56 -13.83
CA ASN A 127 18.87 2.66 -13.66
C ASN A 127 19.95 3.42 -12.88
N LEU A 128 19.73 3.58 -11.58
CA LEU A 128 20.70 4.18 -10.68
C LEU A 128 21.87 3.21 -10.52
N THR A 129 23.07 3.70 -10.83
CA THR A 129 24.31 2.99 -10.52
C THR A 129 24.66 3.15 -9.04
N LEU A 130 25.54 2.31 -8.50
CA LEU A 130 26.04 2.49 -7.12
C LEU A 130 26.75 3.84 -6.97
N GLU A 131 27.41 4.30 -8.03
CA GLU A 131 28.05 5.62 -8.10
C GLU A 131 27.04 6.75 -7.96
N ASP A 132 25.84 6.63 -8.52
CA ASP A 132 24.77 7.62 -8.37
C ASP A 132 24.28 7.70 -6.91
N TYR A 133 24.13 6.54 -6.25
CA TYR A 133 23.81 6.50 -4.82
C TYR A 133 24.90 7.13 -3.95
N ALA A 134 26.17 6.87 -4.27
CA ALA A 134 27.30 7.49 -3.57
C ALA A 134 27.30 9.01 -3.74
N LYS A 135 27.11 9.52 -4.98
CA LYS A 135 26.99 10.95 -5.28
C LYS A 135 25.79 11.60 -4.61
N ALA A 136 24.66 10.90 -4.52
CA ALA A 136 23.48 11.34 -3.79
C ALA A 136 23.66 11.30 -2.26
N GLY A 137 24.80 10.80 -1.77
CA GLY A 137 25.13 10.73 -0.35
C GLY A 137 24.41 9.60 0.38
N ALA A 138 23.88 8.60 -0.31
CA ALA A 138 23.18 7.47 0.31
C ALA A 138 24.06 6.70 1.31
N PHE A 139 25.38 6.67 1.07
CA PHE A 139 26.37 6.04 1.94
C PHE A 139 27.02 7.01 2.96
N SER A 140 26.51 8.24 3.05
CA SER A 140 27.03 9.22 4.01
C SER A 140 26.64 8.83 5.44
N LEU A 141 27.58 8.97 6.37
CA LEU A 141 27.32 8.81 7.81
C LEU A 141 26.22 9.75 8.33
N ARG A 142 25.95 10.87 7.64
CA ARG A 142 24.83 11.77 7.95
C ARG A 142 23.46 11.10 7.82
N ASN A 143 23.36 10.10 6.95
CA ASN A 143 22.12 9.35 6.68
C ASN A 143 22.10 7.99 7.40
N ALA A 144 23.23 7.58 8.00
CA ALA A 144 23.29 6.37 8.79
C ALA A 144 22.59 6.61 10.14
N THR A 145 21.65 5.74 10.49
CA THR A 145 21.12 5.70 11.86
C THR A 145 22.26 5.31 12.80
N THR A 146 22.73 6.27 13.59
CA THR A 146 23.78 6.07 14.61
C THR A 146 23.21 5.67 15.97
N LYS A 147 21.89 5.71 16.13
CA LYS A 147 21.23 5.29 17.36
C LYS A 147 21.27 3.77 17.44
N ALA A 148 22.07 3.24 18.37
CA ALA A 148 21.81 1.92 18.90
C ALA A 148 20.33 1.91 19.35
N GLU A 149 19.55 0.95 18.87
CA GLU A 149 18.15 0.86 19.29
C GLU A 149 18.13 0.63 20.80
N GLU A 150 17.64 1.61 21.55
CA GLU A 150 17.40 1.45 22.98
C GLU A 150 16.42 0.28 23.18
N PRO A 151 16.67 -0.61 24.14
CA PRO A 151 15.78 -1.72 24.43
C PRO A 151 14.38 -1.17 24.78
N ILE A 152 13.36 -1.77 24.19
CA ILE A 152 11.96 -1.39 24.43
C ILE A 152 11.50 -1.90 25.80
N PHE A 153 12.01 -3.07 26.20
CA PHE A 153 11.76 -3.68 27.51
C PHE A 153 13.07 -3.80 28.28
N LEU A 154 13.05 -3.38 29.53
CA LEU A 154 14.06 -3.46 30.56
C LEU A 154 13.83 -4.68 31.48
N GLY A 155 12.63 -5.27 31.46
CA GLY A 155 12.31 -6.55 32.11
C GLY A 155 11.65 -6.43 33.48
N ASN A 156 11.33 -5.21 33.92
CA ASN A 156 10.69 -4.92 35.20
C ASN A 156 9.53 -3.92 35.06
N GLU A 157 9.01 -3.73 33.85
CA GLU A 157 7.90 -2.83 33.59
C GLU A 157 6.59 -3.33 34.17
N GLU A 158 5.90 -2.45 34.87
CA GLU A 158 4.54 -2.66 35.37
C GLU A 158 3.65 -1.48 34.97
N ASP A 159 2.34 -1.72 34.87
CA ASP A 159 1.30 -0.73 34.61
C ASP A 159 1.64 0.26 33.49
N GLU A 160 1.80 1.54 33.82
CA GLU A 160 2.08 2.60 32.84
C GLU A 160 3.43 2.41 32.12
N ALA A 161 4.43 1.85 32.78
CA ALA A 161 5.72 1.59 32.16
C ALA A 161 5.57 0.52 31.07
N LEU A 162 4.80 -0.53 31.34
CA LEU A 162 4.52 -1.58 30.37
C LEU A 162 3.66 -1.04 29.21
N MET A 163 2.65 -0.23 29.51
CA MET A 163 1.85 0.45 28.49
C MET A 163 2.73 1.30 27.56
N ARG A 164 3.67 2.08 28.11
CA ARG A 164 4.61 2.89 27.32
C ARG A 164 5.54 2.03 26.46
N ALA A 165 6.04 0.91 26.98
CA ALA A 165 6.86 -0.03 26.22
C ALA A 165 6.07 -0.65 25.05
N LEU A 166 4.81 -1.03 25.28
CA LEU A 166 3.91 -1.53 24.24
C LEU A 166 3.63 -0.47 23.16
N GLU A 167 3.41 0.79 23.55
CA GLU A 167 3.25 1.91 22.60
C GLU A 167 4.53 2.13 21.76
N GLN A 168 5.71 1.96 22.36
CA GLN A 168 6.98 2.01 21.63
C GLN A 168 7.11 0.90 20.59
N LEU A 169 6.52 -0.29 20.79
CA LEU A 169 6.48 -1.32 19.74
C LEU A 169 5.76 -0.80 18.49
N ILE A 170 4.63 -0.11 18.69
CA ILE A 170 3.78 0.41 17.61
C ILE A 170 4.46 1.58 16.90
N VAL A 171 4.91 2.59 17.65
CA VAL A 171 5.57 3.78 17.08
C VAL A 171 6.87 3.42 16.36
N ARG A 172 7.62 2.42 16.85
CA ARG A 172 8.85 1.92 16.20
C ARG A 172 8.57 0.88 15.12
N ARG A 173 7.31 0.67 14.74
CA ARG A 173 6.85 -0.26 13.67
C ARG A 173 7.43 -1.67 13.82
N LYS A 174 7.50 -2.19 15.04
CA LYS A 174 7.92 -3.57 15.30
C LYS A 174 6.82 -4.52 14.85
N ASN A 175 7.21 -5.71 14.40
CA ASN A 175 6.26 -6.80 14.14
C ASN A 175 5.80 -7.36 15.49
N VAL A 176 4.49 -7.29 15.75
CA VAL A 176 3.88 -7.72 17.01
C VAL A 176 2.88 -8.85 16.73
N ILE A 177 2.95 -9.91 17.53
CA ILE A 177 1.97 -11.00 17.53
C ILE A 177 1.30 -11.03 18.89
N VAL A 178 -0.03 -10.89 18.92
CA VAL A 178 -0.83 -11.04 20.14
C VAL A 178 -1.29 -12.49 20.25
N ALA A 179 -0.75 -13.23 21.23
CA ALA A 179 -1.04 -14.64 21.44
C ALA A 179 -1.86 -14.87 22.74
N GLY A 180 -2.63 -15.96 22.78
CA GLY A 180 -3.52 -16.29 23.91
C GLY A 180 -4.63 -17.26 23.53
N GLY A 181 -5.24 -17.91 24.52
CA GLY A 181 -6.34 -18.86 24.33
C GLY A 181 -7.58 -18.25 23.66
N THR A 182 -8.52 -19.08 23.22
CA THR A 182 -9.81 -18.61 22.71
C THR A 182 -10.52 -17.77 23.77
N SER A 183 -11.17 -16.68 23.37
CA SER A 183 -11.88 -15.76 24.27
C SER A 183 -11.01 -15.07 25.33
N SER A 184 -9.68 -15.03 25.18
CA SER A 184 -8.78 -14.34 26.11
C SER A 184 -8.64 -12.82 25.88
N GLY A 185 -9.48 -12.21 25.03
CA GLY A 185 -9.42 -10.78 24.72
C GLY A 185 -8.34 -10.35 23.73
N LYS A 186 -7.79 -11.27 22.91
CA LYS A 186 -6.73 -10.95 21.92
C LYS A 186 -7.11 -9.82 20.97
N THR A 187 -8.27 -9.92 20.32
CA THR A 187 -8.74 -8.89 19.38
C THR A 187 -8.91 -7.55 20.07
N THR A 188 -9.48 -7.54 21.28
CA THR A 188 -9.64 -6.32 22.10
C THR A 188 -8.30 -5.67 22.40
N PHE A 189 -7.29 -6.46 22.79
CA PHE A 189 -5.95 -5.95 23.06
C PHE A 189 -5.25 -5.47 21.79
N LEU A 190 -5.38 -6.20 20.68
CA LEU A 190 -4.86 -5.79 19.37
C LEU A 190 -5.46 -4.45 18.94
N ASN A 191 -6.78 -4.25 19.10
CA ASN A 191 -7.44 -2.99 18.78
C ASN A 191 -6.91 -1.84 19.64
N ALA A 192 -6.71 -2.08 20.94
CA ALA A 192 -6.10 -1.07 21.84
C ALA A 192 -4.69 -0.67 21.41
N LEU A 193 -3.88 -1.63 20.92
CA LEU A 193 -2.56 -1.36 20.34
C LEU A 193 -2.66 -0.64 18.99
N ALA A 194 -3.58 -1.04 18.12
CA ALA A 194 -3.81 -0.44 16.81
C ALA A 194 -4.22 1.05 16.94
N GLY A 195 -4.98 1.39 17.99
CA GLY A 195 -5.31 2.78 18.34
C GLY A 195 -4.09 3.66 18.68
N ARG A 196 -2.89 3.08 18.83
CA ARG A 196 -1.62 3.81 19.01
C ARG A 196 -0.82 4.00 17.72
N VAL A 197 -1.33 3.51 16.58
CA VAL A 197 -0.69 3.74 15.28
C VAL A 197 -0.74 5.25 14.95
N PRO A 198 0.39 5.88 14.56
CA PRO A 198 0.39 7.29 14.20
C PRO A 198 -0.60 7.60 13.07
N ALA A 199 -1.33 8.72 13.18
CA ALA A 199 -2.33 9.13 12.18
C ALA A 199 -1.73 9.44 10.78
N THR A 200 -0.40 9.55 10.68
CA THR A 200 0.33 9.72 9.42
C THR A 200 0.52 8.40 8.66
N ASP A 201 0.31 7.27 9.33
CA ASP A 201 0.55 5.96 8.76
C ASP A 201 -0.73 5.45 8.09
N ARG A 202 -0.58 4.85 6.90
CA ARG A 202 -1.68 4.17 6.22
C ARG A 202 -1.76 2.74 6.74
N VAL A 203 -2.92 2.38 7.32
CA VAL A 203 -3.18 1.04 7.87
C VAL A 203 -4.14 0.29 6.93
N LEU A 204 -3.87 -0.99 6.74
CA LEU A 204 -4.76 -1.94 6.07
C LEU A 204 -5.04 -3.08 7.04
N THR A 205 -6.31 -3.38 7.31
CA THR A 205 -6.73 -4.57 8.05
C THR A 205 -7.15 -5.67 7.09
N ILE A 206 -6.88 -6.91 7.45
CA ILE A 206 -7.28 -8.11 6.71
C ILE A 206 -7.88 -9.06 7.73
N GLU A 207 -9.18 -9.30 7.61
CA GLU A 207 -9.97 -10.02 8.61
C GLU A 207 -10.96 -10.95 7.91
N ASP A 208 -11.32 -12.05 8.57
CA ASP A 208 -12.40 -12.94 8.12
C ASP A 208 -13.77 -12.40 8.57
N THR A 209 -13.83 -11.87 9.81
CA THR A 209 -14.97 -11.13 10.35
C THR A 209 -14.49 -9.77 10.82
N MET A 210 -15.23 -8.71 10.49
CA MET A 210 -14.88 -7.33 10.86
C MET A 210 -14.95 -7.13 12.39
N GLU A 211 -13.81 -6.98 13.04
CA GLU A 211 -13.70 -6.72 14.49
C GLU A 211 -12.81 -5.50 14.83
N LEU A 212 -11.92 -5.08 13.93
CA LEU A 212 -10.99 -3.96 14.12
C LEU A 212 -11.49 -2.62 13.55
#